data_AF-A0A1A7WMH0-F1
#
_entry.id   AF-A0A1A7WMH0-F1
#
_cell.length_a   1.000
_cell.length_b   1.000
_cell.length_c   1.000
_cell.angle_alpha   90.00
_cell.angle_beta   90.00
_cell.angle_gamma   90.00
#
_symmetry.space_group_name_H-M   'P 1'
#
loop_
_entity.id
_entity.type
_entity.pdbx_description
1 polymer ?
#
loop_
_entity_poly.entity_id
_entity_poly.type
_entity_poly.pdbx_seq_one_letter_code
_entity_poly.pdbx_strand_id
1 'polypeptide(L)'
;APQLLPFTKDVQTLHLYLSKQQEDFYSELSAEASPQSWSNLAKVTLTQVILFNRRRAGEVSKMPLAAYLSSSPNNHQDDLEEALSDLEKKLCE
;
A
#
# COMPACT_ATOMS: atom_id res chain seq x y z
N ALA A 1 9.99 6.24 -19.22
CA ALA A 1 9.86 5.80 -17.82
C ALA A 1 8.39 5.87 -17.43
N PRO A 2 7.85 4.91 -16.64
CA PRO A 2 6.52 5.07 -16.08
C PRO A 2 6.53 6.36 -15.26
N GLN A 3 5.64 7.29 -15.58
CA GLN A 3 5.46 8.47 -14.75
C GLN A 3 4.85 7.95 -13.45
N LEU A 4 5.63 7.97 -12.37
CA LEU A 4 5.10 7.90 -11.01
C LEU A 4 3.95 8.89 -10.98
N LEU A 5 2.71 8.38 -10.97
CA LEU A 5 1.56 9.21 -10.67
C LEU A 5 1.92 9.83 -9.32
N PRO A 6 2.07 11.16 -9.25
CA PRO A 6 2.56 11.78 -8.04
C PRO A 6 1.68 11.30 -6.90
N PHE A 7 2.27 11.10 -5.73
CA PHE A 7 1.53 10.92 -4.49
C PHE A 7 0.66 12.17 -4.31
N THR A 8 -0.50 12.18 -4.96
CA THR A 8 -1.35 13.35 -5.12
C THR A 8 -2.03 13.61 -3.79
N LYS A 9 -2.34 14.88 -3.51
CA LYS A 9 -2.85 15.32 -2.20
C LYS A 9 -4.04 14.49 -1.69
N ASP A 10 -4.89 14.02 -2.60
CA ASP A 10 -6.01 13.12 -2.30
C ASP A 10 -5.55 11.75 -1.76
N VAL A 11 -4.57 11.12 -2.42
CA VAL A 11 -3.98 9.85 -1.97
C VAL A 11 -3.28 10.02 -0.63
N GLN A 12 -2.53 11.12 -0.43
CA GLN A 12 -1.88 11.38 0.87
C GLN A 12 -2.92 11.55 1.99
N THR A 13 -3.98 12.31 1.71
CA THR A 13 -5.07 12.56 2.67
C THR A 13 -5.74 11.25 3.07
N LEU A 14 -5.98 10.36 2.11
CA LEU A 14 -6.55 9.03 2.38
C LEU A 14 -5.61 8.17 3.22
N HIS A 15 -4.31 8.15 2.93
CA HIS A 15 -3.33 7.41 3.75
C HIS A 15 -3.29 7.92 5.19
N LEU A 16 -3.22 9.23 5.40
CA LEU A 16 -3.22 9.84 6.74
C LEU A 16 -4.50 9.50 7.52
N TYR A 17 -5.65 9.56 6.85
CA TYR A 17 -6.92 9.18 7.46
C TYR A 17 -6.93 7.70 7.88
N LEU A 18 -6.51 6.80 7.00
CA LEU A 18 -6.48 5.36 7.28
C LEU A 18 -5.52 5.00 8.41
N SER A 19 -4.32 5.60 8.44
CA SER A 19 -3.36 5.38 9.52
C SER A 19 -3.93 5.80 10.88
N LYS A 20 -4.59 6.97 10.93
CA LYS A 20 -5.26 7.43 12.15
C LYS A 20 -6.37 6.47 12.59
N GLN A 21 -7.25 6.06 11.67
CA GLN A 21 -8.33 5.12 11.99
C GLN A 21 -7.83 3.76 12.44
N GLN A 22 -6.72 3.28 11.88
CA GLN A 22 -6.07 2.05 12.30
C GLN A 22 -5.63 2.16 13.77
N GLU A 23 -4.94 3.25 14.14
CA GLU A 23 -4.51 3.48 15.52
C GLU A 23 -5.71 3.57 16.49
N ASP A 24 -6.74 4.33 16.12
CA ASP A 24 -7.94 4.52 16.92
C ASP A 24 -8.65 3.18 17.19
N PHE A 25 -8.95 2.39 16.14
CA PHE A 25 -9.65 1.11 16.29
C PHE A 25 -8.77 0.03 16.93
N TYR A 26 -7.47 0.05 16.70
CA TYR A 26 -6.55 -0.86 17.39
C TYR A 26 -6.52 -0.58 18.89
N SER A 27 -6.47 0.70 19.28
CA SER A 27 -6.52 1.12 20.68
C SER A 27 -7.85 0.73 21.33
N GLU A 28 -8.97 1.00 20.66
CA GLU A 28 -10.32 0.63 21.12
C GLU A 28 -10.44 -0.89 21.34
N LEU A 29 -10.02 -1.69 20.35
CA LEU A 29 -10.05 -3.15 20.44
C LEU A 29 -9.11 -3.70 21.52
N SER A 30 -7.96 -3.03 21.73
CA SER A 30 -7.00 -3.41 22.77
C SER A 30 -7.51 -3.10 24.18
N ALA A 31 -8.31 -2.04 24.32
CA ALA A 31 -8.97 -1.69 25.58
C ALA A 31 -10.15 -2.62 25.89
N GLU A 32 -10.97 -2.95 24.89
CA GLU A 32 -12.11 -3.84 25.04
C GLU A 32 -12.37 -4.64 23.76
N ALA A 33 -12.46 -5.97 23.90
CA ALA A 33 -12.75 -6.86 22.79
C ALA A 33 -14.20 -6.67 22.29
N SER A 34 -14.35 -5.94 21.19
CA SER A 34 -15.64 -5.63 20.57
C SER A 34 -15.70 -6.14 19.12
N PRO A 35 -16.74 -6.90 18.73
CA PRO A 35 -16.93 -7.32 17.34
C PRO A 35 -17.02 -6.14 16.37
N GLN A 36 -17.54 -5.00 16.83
CA GLN A 36 -17.66 -3.80 16.02
C GLN A 36 -16.29 -3.17 15.77
N SER A 37 -15.47 -3.04 16.82
CA SER A 37 -14.13 -2.44 16.74
C SER A 37 -13.20 -3.35 15.93
N TRP A 38 -13.33 -4.67 16.06
CA TRP A 38 -12.66 -5.64 15.17
C TRP A 38 -13.07 -5.48 13.70
N SER A 39 -14.38 -5.43 13.42
CA SER A 39 -14.90 -5.27 12.05
C SER A 39 -14.40 -3.98 11.41
N ASN A 40 -14.36 -2.88 12.18
CA ASN A 40 -13.87 -1.59 11.71
C ASN A 40 -12.36 -1.63 11.43
N LEU A 41 -11.55 -2.17 12.35
CA LEU A 41 -10.12 -2.36 12.14
C LEU A 41 -9.84 -3.21 10.89
N ALA A 42 -10.54 -4.34 10.75
CA ALA A 42 -10.39 -5.23 9.59
C ALA A 42 -10.72 -4.52 8.26
N LYS A 43 -11.75 -3.66 8.22
CA LYS A 43 -12.09 -2.85 7.04
C LYS A 43 -11.00 -1.84 6.70
N VAL A 44 -10.43 -1.15 7.70
CA VAL A 44 -9.34 -0.21 7.51
C VAL A 44 -8.10 -0.93 6.96
N THR A 45 -7.71 -2.04 7.59
CA THR A 45 -6.57 -2.86 7.15
C THR A 45 -6.77 -3.38 5.73
N LEU A 46 -7.95 -3.91 5.39
CA LEU A 46 -8.26 -4.37 4.04
C LEU A 46 -8.14 -3.23 3.02
N THR A 47 -8.62 -2.03 3.37
CA THR A 47 -8.52 -0.85 2.51
C THR A 47 -7.06 -0.46 2.25
N GLN A 48 -6.22 -0.46 3.29
CA GLN A 48 -4.79 -0.20 3.16
C GLN A 48 -4.10 -1.24 2.24
N VAL A 49 -4.44 -2.53 2.37
CA VAL A 49 -3.92 -3.60 1.50
C VAL A 49 -4.36 -3.40 0.04
N ILE A 50 -5.61 -3.02 -0.21
CA ILE A 50 -6.11 -2.76 -1.56
C ILE A 50 -5.37 -1.56 -2.17
N LEU A 51 -5.19 -0.48 -1.42
CA LEU A 51 -4.46 0.71 -1.88
C LEU A 51 -2.99 0.41 -2.19
N PHE A 52 -2.33 -0.36 -1.33
CA PHE A 52 -0.97 -0.84 -1.56
C PHE A 52 -0.85 -1.61 -2.89
N ASN A 53 -1.81 -2.49 -3.17
CA ASN A 53 -1.82 -3.29 -4.39
C ASN A 53 -2.27 -2.50 -5.64
N ARG A 54 -2.90 -1.33 -5.50
CA ARG A 54 -3.45 -0.55 -6.62
C ARG A 54 -2.38 -0.09 -7.62
N ARG A 55 -1.13 0.14 -7.19
CA ARG A 55 -0.02 0.50 -8.11
C ARG A 55 0.34 -0.63 -9.08
N ARG A 56 0.25 -1.89 -8.64
CA ARG A 56 0.84 -3.04 -9.35
C ARG A 56 0.07 -3.44 -10.61
N ALA A 57 -1.26 -3.44 -10.57
CA ALA A 57 -2.08 -3.93 -11.69
C ALA A 57 -1.99 -3.04 -12.95
N GLY A 58 -1.93 -1.72 -12.78
CA GLY A 58 -1.92 -0.77 -13.89
C GLY A 58 -0.57 -0.67 -14.61
N GLU A 59 0.54 -0.82 -13.88
CA GLU A 59 1.89 -0.74 -14.43
C GLU A 59 2.28 -2.05 -15.14
N VAL A 60 2.00 -3.21 -14.54
CA VAL A 60 2.30 -4.52 -15.15
C VAL A 60 1.46 -4.75 -16.40
N SER A 61 0.17 -4.38 -16.39
CA SER A 61 -0.69 -4.51 -17.58
C SER A 61 -0.23 -3.65 -18.76
N LYS A 62 0.45 -2.53 -18.49
CA LYS A 62 0.96 -1.60 -19.52
C LYS A 62 2.44 -1.83 -19.83
N MET A 63 3.09 -2.81 -19.21
CA MET A 63 4.50 -3.10 -19.42
C MET A 63 4.70 -3.66 -20.83
N PRO A 64 5.53 -3.03 -21.67
CA PRO A 64 5.89 -3.58 -22.97
C PRO A 64 6.62 -4.92 -22.80
N LEU A 65 6.36 -5.89 -23.70
CA LEU A 65 7.01 -7.21 -23.66
C LEU A 65 8.55 -7.11 -23.67
N ALA A 66 9.09 -6.16 -24.46
CA ALA A 66 10.53 -5.90 -24.49
C ALA A 66 11.08 -5.45 -23.13
N ALA A 67 10.32 -4.61 -22.41
CA ALA A 67 10.70 -4.17 -21.06
C ALA A 67 10.69 -5.37 -20.10
N TYR A 68 9.63 -6.17 -20.12
CA TYR A 68 9.51 -7.39 -19.30
C TYR A 68 10.66 -8.37 -19.51
N LEU A 69 11.02 -8.64 -20.77
CA LEU A 69 12.11 -9.57 -21.11
C LEU A 69 13.50 -9.00 -20.77
N SER A 70 13.65 -7.67 -20.74
CA SER A 70 14.90 -7.00 -20.37
C SER A 70 15.10 -6.83 -18.86
N SER A 71 14.00 -6.88 -18.09
CA SER A 71 14.04 -6.79 -16.64
C SER A 71 14.66 -8.05 -16.06
N SER A 72 15.90 -7.95 -15.58
CA SER A 72 16.46 -9.00 -14.73
C SER A 72 15.61 -9.09 -13.45
N PRO A 73 15.33 -10.29 -12.91
CA PRO A 73 14.54 -10.47 -11.70
C PRO A 73 15.13 -9.78 -10.46
N ASN A 74 16.39 -9.34 -10.55
CA ASN A 74 17.14 -8.64 -9.52
C ASN A 74 17.21 -7.12 -9.71
N ASN A 75 16.43 -6.55 -10.65
CA ASN A 75 16.42 -5.11 -10.87
C ASN A 75 15.54 -4.45 -9.81
N HIS A 76 16.09 -4.29 -8.60
CA HIS A 76 15.55 -3.46 -7.54
C HIS A 76 15.28 -2.07 -8.15
N GLN A 77 14.01 -1.70 -8.25
CA GLN A 77 13.68 -0.31 -8.54
C GLN A 77 13.93 0.46 -7.24
N ASP A 78 15.17 0.93 -7.05
CA ASP A 78 15.61 1.63 -5.83
C ASP A 78 14.66 2.80 -5.47
N ASP A 79 14.20 3.54 -6.48
CA ASP A 79 13.21 4.62 -6.32
C ASP A 79 11.85 4.14 -5.77
N LEU A 80 11.50 2.87 -6.01
CA LEU A 80 10.28 2.26 -5.47
C LEU A 80 10.50 1.89 -4.01
N GLU A 81 11.62 1.26 -3.66
CA GLU A 81 11.95 0.89 -2.28
C GLU A 81 11.96 2.12 -1.35
N GLU A 82 12.47 3.27 -1.81
CA GLU A 82 12.49 4.50 -1.03
C GLU A 82 11.09 5.06 -0.76
N ALA A 83 10.12 4.78 -1.64
CA ALA A 83 8.73 5.22 -1.51
C ALA A 83 7.85 4.27 -0.68
N LEU A 84 8.36 3.09 -0.29
CA LEU A 84 7.65 2.13 0.55
C LEU A 84 7.91 2.41 2.03
N SER A 85 6.86 2.36 2.84
CA SER A 85 6.98 2.26 4.29
C SER A 85 7.62 0.94 4.71
N ASP A 86 8.12 0.85 5.95
CA ASP A 86 8.78 -0.36 6.45
C ASP A 86 7.88 -1.60 6.41
N LEU A 87 6.57 -1.41 6.64
CA LEU A 87 5.58 -2.47 6.49
C LEU A 87 5.49 -2.93 5.02
N GLU A 88 5.45 -2.00 4.10
CA GLU A 88 5.30 -2.27 2.67
C GLU A 88 6.55 -2.94 2.08
N LYS A 89 7.75 -2.58 2.54
CA LYS A 89 9.00 -3.29 2.20
C LYS A 89 8.91 -4.75 2.61
N LYS A 90 8.46 -5.01 3.83
CA LYS A 90 8.28 -6.38 4.35
C LYS A 90 7.21 -7.20 3.62
N LEU A 91 6.27 -6.54 2.94
CA LEU A 91 5.28 -7.20 2.07
C LEU A 91 5.80 -7.46 0.65
N CYS A 92 6.95 -6.90 0.28
CA CYS A 92 7.63 -7.13 -1.00
C CYS A 92 8.73 -8.20 -0.92
N GLU A 93 9.17 -8.58 0.29
CA GLU A 93 10.02 -9.75 0.57
C GLU A 93 9.26 -11.07 0.34
#